data_AF-A0A6B3N7W9-F1
#
_entry.id   AF-A0A6B3N7W9-F1
#
_cell.length_a   1.000
_cell.length_b   1.000
_cell.length_c   1.000
_cell.angle_alpha   90.00
_cell.angle_beta   90.00
_cell.angle_gamma   90.00
#
_symmetry.space_group_name_H-M   'P 1'
#
loop_
_entity.id
_entity.type
_entity.pdbx_description
1 polymer ?
#
loop_
_entity_poly.entity_id
_entity_poly.type
_entity_poly.pdbx_seq_one_letter_code
_entity_poly.pdbx_strand_id
1 'polypeptide(L)'
;MSISLKPEHEQFIHSQVASGGFANHEEVIDTAFRLLEKLHGEYEQWIEPTRHKIELGIAELDQGQRLDGEAVVGLILERFKQAPQDL
;
A
#
# COMPACT_ATOMS: atom_id res chain seq x y z
N MET A 1 19.27 5.97 22.90
CA MET A 1 18.13 6.13 23.84
C MET A 1 17.86 4.78 24.46
N SER A 2 17.59 4.70 25.77
CA SER A 2 17.23 3.43 26.43
C SER A 2 15.72 3.38 26.62
N ILE A 3 15.08 2.31 26.17
CA ILE A 3 13.64 2.10 26.27
C ILE A 3 13.41 0.94 27.24
N SER A 4 12.58 1.14 28.25
CA SER A 4 12.16 0.06 29.16
C SER A 4 10.97 -0.66 28.57
N LEU A 5 11.09 -1.97 28.41
CA LEU A 5 10.01 -2.83 27.94
C LEU A 5 9.17 -3.31 29.12
N LYS A 6 7.88 -3.56 28.85
CA LYS A 6 7.04 -4.29 29.81
C LYS A 6 7.41 -5.78 29.78
N PRO A 7 7.23 -6.52 30.88
CA PRO A 7 7.54 -7.95 30.95
C PRO A 7 6.89 -8.77 29.84
N GLU A 8 5.66 -8.40 29.43
CA GLU A 8 4.93 -9.11 28.37
C GLU A 8 5.61 -8.93 27.00
N HIS A 9 6.21 -7.77 26.73
CA HIS A 9 6.92 -7.52 25.48
C HIS A 9 8.26 -8.27 25.44
N GLU A 10 8.97 -8.35 26.57
CA GLU A 10 10.21 -9.13 26.67
C GLU A 10 9.93 -10.62 26.43
N GLN A 11 8.87 -11.15 27.05
CA GLN A 11 8.46 -12.54 26.86
C GLN A 11 8.06 -12.80 25.40
N PHE A 12 7.35 -11.87 24.77
CA PHE A 12 7.01 -11.96 23.35
C PHE A 12 8.27 -12.05 22.48
N ILE A 13 9.22 -11.13 22.63
CA ILE A 13 10.46 -11.12 21.84
C ILE A 13 11.24 -12.43 22.06
N HIS A 14 11.37 -12.89 23.30
CA HIS A 14 12.03 -14.15 23.61
C HIS A 14 11.35 -15.34 22.92
N SER A 15 10.01 -15.38 22.88
CA SER A 15 9.27 -16.44 22.20
C SER A 15 9.51 -16.44 20.67
N GLN A 16 9.67 -15.26 20.07
CA GLN A 16 9.94 -15.13 18.63
C GLN A 16 11.34 -15.65 18.29
N VAL A 17 12.35 -15.33 19.09
CA VAL A 17 13.70 -15.88 18.91
C VAL A 17 13.72 -17.39 19.16
N ALA A 18 13.07 -17.86 20.23
CA ALA A 18 12.99 -19.29 20.57
C ALA A 18 12.28 -20.13 19.50
N SER A 19 11.36 -19.53 18.73
CA SER A 19 10.71 -20.20 17.60
C SER A 19 11.64 -20.48 16.42
N GLY A 20 12.84 -19.88 16.41
CA GLY A 20 13.79 -19.95 15.30
C GLY A 20 13.46 -19.02 14.13
N GLY A 21 12.38 -18.24 14.21
CA GLY A 21 11.99 -17.27 13.18
C GLY A 21 12.88 -16.03 13.11
N PHE A 22 13.69 -15.77 14.14
CA PHE A 22 14.60 -14.63 14.24
C PHE A 22 15.90 -15.05 14.93
N ALA A 23 17.03 -14.51 14.49
CA ALA A 23 18.36 -14.82 14.99
C ALA A 23 18.63 -14.23 16.39
N ASN A 24 18.03 -13.08 16.71
CA ASN A 24 18.19 -12.42 18.00
C ASN A 24 17.06 -11.40 18.27
N HIS A 25 17.07 -10.82 19.48
CA HIS A 25 16.09 -9.85 19.93
C HIS A 25 16.11 -8.54 19.12
N GLU A 26 17.29 -8.12 18.63
CA GLU A 26 17.43 -6.91 17.81
C GLU A 26 16.69 -7.08 16.47
N GLU A 27 16.81 -8.24 15.83
CA GLU A 27 16.13 -8.52 14.56
C GLU A 27 14.60 -8.48 14.68
N VAL A 28 14.06 -8.96 15.81
CA VAL A 28 12.62 -8.86 16.12
C VAL A 28 12.21 -7.39 16.24
N ILE A 29 13.00 -6.58 16.95
CA ILE A 29 12.74 -5.16 17.17
C ILE A 29 12.83 -4.37 15.85
N ASP A 30 13.87 -4.60 15.05
CA ASP A 30 14.04 -3.98 13.73
C ASP A 30 12.90 -4.34 12.77
N THR A 31 12.39 -5.56 12.85
CA THR A 31 11.24 -6.00 12.06
C THR A 31 9.97 -5.28 12.50
N ALA A 32 9.76 -5.12 13.82
CA ALA A 32 8.62 -4.38 14.35
C ALA A 32 8.65 -2.90 13.92
N PHE A 33 9.81 -2.25 13.94
CA PHE A 33 9.95 -0.88 13.46
C PHE A 33 9.72 -0.75 11.95
N ARG A 34 10.27 -1.66 11.13
CA ARG A 34 9.99 -1.66 9.68
C ARG A 34 8.49 -1.84 9.38
N LEU A 35 7.79 -2.67 10.15
CA LEU A 35 6.33 -2.80 10.02
C LEU A 35 5.60 -1.51 10.38
N LEU A 36 6.05 -0.80 11.43
CA LEU A 36 5.48 0.49 11.82
C LEU A 36 5.74 1.58 10.78
N GLU A 37 6.96 1.65 10.25
CA GLU A 37 7.31 2.56 9.15
C GLU A 37 6.47 2.28 7.91
N LYS A 38 6.26 1.00 7.57
CA LYS A 38 5.41 0.60 6.45
C LYS A 38 3.95 1.01 6.66
N LEU A 39 3.42 0.79 7.87
CA LEU A 39 2.04 1.15 8.21
C LEU A 39 1.78 2.64 8.04
N HIS A 40 2.73 3.49 8.42
CA HIS A 40 2.59 4.94 8.25
C HIS A 40 2.95 5.41 6.84
N GLY A 41 4.02 4.87 6.25
CA GLY A 41 4.54 5.30 4.96
C GLY A 41 3.63 4.96 3.78
N GLU A 42 3.06 3.76 3.72
CA GLU A 42 2.21 3.36 2.60
C GLU A 42 0.88 4.14 2.60
N TYR A 43 0.33 4.40 3.78
CA TYR A 43 -0.92 5.16 3.90
C TYR A 43 -0.72 6.63 3.48
N GLU A 44 0.32 7.29 3.97
CA GLU A 44 0.63 8.68 3.61
C GLU A 44 0.99 8.84 2.13
N GLN A 45 1.76 7.89 1.58
CA GLN A 45 2.10 7.89 0.15
C GLN A 45 0.89 7.62 -0.75
N TRP A 46 -0.12 6.91 -0.28
CA TRP A 46 -1.32 6.61 -1.05
C TRP A 46 -2.39 7.70 -0.93
N ILE A 47 -2.57 8.29 0.25
CA ILE A 47 -3.73 9.15 0.55
C ILE A 47 -3.71 10.45 -0.25
N GLU A 48 -2.58 11.15 -0.31
CA GLU A 48 -2.49 12.45 -0.97
C GLU A 48 -2.63 12.35 -2.50
N PRO A 49 -1.93 11.43 -3.21
CA PRO A 49 -2.15 11.23 -4.64
C PRO A 49 -3.57 10.77 -4.98
N THR A 50 -4.18 9.96 -4.12
CA THR A 50 -5.56 9.48 -4.32
C THR A 50 -6.56 10.63 -4.17
N ARG A 51 -6.40 11.46 -3.13
CA ARG A 51 -7.23 12.65 -2.94
C ARG A 51 -7.13 13.58 -4.14
N HIS A 52 -5.92 13.82 -4.64
CA HIS A 52 -5.70 14.65 -5.82
C HIS A 52 -6.41 14.10 -7.07
N LYS A 53 -6.32 12.78 -7.33
CA LYS A 53 -7.04 12.14 -8.45
C LYS A 53 -8.56 12.29 -8.33
N ILE A 54 -9.11 12.18 -7.12
CA ILE A 54 -10.55 12.37 -6.87
C ILE A 54 -10.95 13.83 -7.14
N GLU A 55 -10.19 14.79 -6.63
CA GLU A 55 -10.44 16.23 -6.86
C GLU A 55 -10.43 16.58 -8.35
N LEU A 56 -9.46 16.06 -9.10
CA LEU A 56 -9.40 16.21 -10.55
C LEU A 56 -10.64 15.63 -11.23
N GLY A 57 -11.04 14.40 -10.89
CA GLY A 57 -12.22 13.77 -11.47
C GLY A 57 -13.52 14.53 -11.17
N ILE A 58 -13.65 15.11 -9.97
CA ILE A 58 -14.79 15.97 -9.63
C ILE A 58 -14.79 17.24 -10.50
N ALA A 59 -13.64 17.90 -10.64
CA ALA A 59 -13.53 19.10 -11.47
C ALA A 59 -13.84 18.81 -12.96
N GLU A 60 -13.41 17.66 -13.49
CA GLU A 60 -13.74 17.20 -14.85
C GLU A 60 -15.24 16.97 -15.01
N LEU A 61 -15.90 16.35 -14.01
CA LEU A 61 -17.35 16.15 -14.00
C LEU A 61 -18.12 17.48 -13.97
N ASP A 62 -17.68 18.44 -13.15
CA ASP A 62 -18.29 19.77 -13.07
C ASP A 62 -18.14 20.57 -14.38
N GLN A 63 -17.08 20.31 -15.13
CA GLN A 63 -16.86 20.86 -16.47
C GLN A 63 -17.61 20.10 -17.58
N GLY A 64 -18.40 19.07 -17.22
CA GLY A 64 -19.19 18.30 -18.17
C GLY A 64 -18.40 17.24 -18.94
N GLN A 65 -17.18 16.90 -18.52
CA GLN A 65 -16.33 15.89 -19.16
C GLN A 65 -16.72 14.44 -18.78
N ARG A 66 -17.99 14.21 -18.42
CA ARG A 66 -18.48 12.87 -18.09
C ARG A 66 -18.47 12.00 -19.35
N LEU A 67 -17.92 10.80 -19.21
CA LEU A 67 -17.95 9.78 -20.26
C LEU A 67 -18.98 8.69 -19.93
N ASP A 68 -19.57 8.13 -20.97
CA ASP A 68 -20.42 6.94 -20.85
C ASP A 68 -19.55 5.69 -20.64
N GLY A 69 -19.81 4.95 -19.56
CA GLY A 69 -18.95 3.86 -19.12
C GLY A 69 -18.91 2.71 -20.13
N GLU A 70 -20.07 2.33 -20.64
CA GLU A 70 -20.25 1.28 -21.64
C GLU A 70 -19.53 1.62 -22.94
N ALA A 71 -19.63 2.87 -23.42
CA ALA A 71 -18.90 3.34 -24.59
C ALA A 71 -17.38 3.30 -24.40
N VAL A 72 -16.87 3.71 -23.23
CA VAL A 72 -15.44 3.68 -22.92
C VAL A 72 -14.92 2.25 -22.87
N VAL A 73 -15.63 1.34 -22.20
CA VAL A 73 -15.27 -0.09 -22.16
C VAL A 73 -15.27 -0.69 -23.57
N GLY A 74 -16.27 -0.35 -24.39
CA GLY A 74 -16.33 -0.78 -25.78
C GLY A 74 -15.11 -0.36 -26.59
N LEU A 75 -14.69 0.92 -26.46
CA LEU A 75 -13.48 1.44 -27.10
C LEU A 75 -12.21 0.70 -26.66
N ILE A 76 -12.07 0.43 -25.36
CA ILE A 76 -10.91 -0.29 -24.81
C ILE A 76 -10.83 -1.70 -25.40
N LEU A 77 -11.95 -2.43 -25.40
CA LEU A 77 -12.01 -3.79 -25.96
C LEU A 77 -11.68 -3.81 -27.45
N GLU A 78 -12.11 -2.80 -28.20
CA GLU A 78 -11.79 -2.69 -29.61
C GLU A 78 -10.29 -2.46 -29.85
N ARG A 79 -9.64 -1.64 -29.02
CA ARG A 79 -8.18 -1.45 -29.07
C ARG A 79 -7.42 -2.75 -28.80
N PHE A 80 -7.90 -3.59 -27.88
CA PHE A 80 -7.29 -4.90 -27.64
C PHE A 80 -7.40 -5.85 -28.83
N LYS A 81 -8.49 -5.79 -29.61
CA LYS A 81 -8.66 -6.61 -30.82
C LYS A 81 -7.77 -6.15 -31.97
N GLN A 82 -7.47 -4.85 -32.03
CA GLN A 82 -6.67 -4.23 -33.08
C GLN A 82 -5.16 -4.20 -32.76
N ALA A 83 -4.77 -4.54 -31.53
CA ALA A 83 -3.37 -4.70 -31.18
C ALA A 83 -2.80 -5.92 -31.93
N PRO A 84 -1.74 -5.76 -32.75
CA PRO A 84 -1.11 -6.90 -33.40
C PRO A 84 -0.61 -7.89 -32.34
N GLN A 85 -0.88 -9.18 -32.60
CA GLN A 85 -0.26 -10.27 -31.85
C GLN A 85 1.21 -10.34 -32.25
N ASP A 86 2.05 -9.47 -31.68
CA ASP A 86 3.49 -9.69 -31.67
C ASP A 86 3.79 -10.76 -30.61
N LEU A 87 3.72 -12.01 -31.05
CA LEU A 87 4.22 -13.21 -30.36
C LEU A 87 5.46 -13.74 -31.09
#